data_AF-A0A973SWQ1-F1
#
_entry.id   AF-A0A973SWQ1-F1
#
_cell.length_a   1.000
_cell.length_b   1.000
_cell.length_c   1.000
_cell.angle_alpha   90.00
_cell.angle_beta   90.00
_cell.angle_gamma   90.00
#
_symmetry.space_group_name_H-M   'P 1'
#
loop_
_entity.id
_entity.type
_entity.pdbx_description
1 polymer ?
#
loop_
_entity_poly.entity_id
_entity_poly.type
_entity_poly.pdbx_seq_one_letter_code
_entity_poly.pdbx_strand_id
1 'polypeptide(L)'
;MTMDSLDGSRFPEDPVSAGQEPVVRRICERVAGPLASRDVQVEALPLGGVEIWLDSPRQRWRLYHGMARELRLAGWHTEPGPDRLLLLGWSAVCLGHRARMLDAALSGRLADFDRTAFAAVMTATRLRHEGFPTAGLHDEVVSRCRDALRWPARLADLDGLERRSSLEPIRLRLAQVAGLESKVNRRCAEHLALASRVARTMSGGATPARSRASGPRAGLTERMVCVSVPNVAALGVLDPGTAR
;
A
#
# COMPACT_ATOMS: atom_id res chain seq x y z
N MET A 1 -49.99 -1.75 -17.53
CA MET A 1 -49.08 -1.44 -16.40
C MET A 1 -48.18 -2.64 -16.19
N THR A 2 -46.98 -2.59 -16.76
CA THR A 2 -45.95 -3.62 -16.64
C THR A 2 -45.04 -3.27 -15.47
N MET A 3 -44.88 -4.21 -14.54
CA MET A 3 -43.91 -4.12 -13.44
C MET A 3 -42.51 -4.36 -14.00
N ASP A 4 -41.66 -3.33 -13.95
CA ASP A 4 -40.22 -3.46 -14.10
C ASP A 4 -39.68 -4.25 -12.91
N SER A 5 -39.37 -5.52 -13.15
CA SER A 5 -38.70 -6.38 -12.20
C SER A 5 -37.23 -5.94 -12.12
N LEU A 6 -36.82 -5.61 -10.89
CA LEU A 6 -35.47 -5.27 -10.48
C LEU A 6 -34.45 -6.23 -11.08
N ASP A 7 -33.58 -5.68 -11.92
CA ASP A 7 -32.49 -6.39 -12.57
C ASP A 7 -31.49 -6.85 -11.50
N GLY A 8 -31.64 -8.11 -11.12
CA GLY A 8 -30.84 -8.78 -10.11
C GLY A 8 -29.38 -8.82 -10.57
N SER A 9 -28.54 -8.13 -9.80
CA SER A 9 -27.07 -8.17 -9.83
C SER A 9 -26.54 -9.61 -9.91
N ARG A 10 -26.41 -10.13 -11.14
CA ARG A 10 -25.67 -11.36 -11.42
C ARG A 10 -24.19 -10.98 -11.49
N PHE A 11 -23.48 -11.25 -10.41
CA PHE A 11 -22.02 -11.26 -10.42
C PHE A 11 -21.56 -12.38 -11.37
N PRO A 12 -20.85 -12.09 -12.47
CA PRO A 12 -20.16 -13.14 -13.20
C PRO A 12 -18.98 -13.61 -12.34
N GLU A 13 -18.93 -14.91 -12.11
CA GLU A 13 -17.88 -15.63 -11.39
C GLU A 13 -16.53 -15.36 -12.07
N ASP A 14 -15.66 -14.59 -11.41
CA ASP A 14 -14.23 -14.59 -11.69
C ASP A 14 -13.61 -15.56 -10.68
N PRO A 15 -12.96 -16.67 -11.10
CA PRO A 15 -12.26 -17.56 -10.18
C PRO A 15 -11.28 -16.72 -9.34
N VAL A 16 -11.17 -17.07 -8.04
CA VAL A 16 -10.33 -16.38 -7.07
C VAL A 16 -9.00 -16.01 -7.70
N SER A 17 -8.70 -14.71 -7.82
CA SER A 17 -7.39 -14.31 -8.31
C SER A 17 -6.35 -14.89 -7.35
N ALA A 18 -5.46 -15.74 -7.88
CA ALA A 18 -4.38 -16.31 -7.10
C ALA A 18 -3.66 -15.19 -6.33
N GLY A 19 -3.49 -15.36 -5.02
CA GLY A 19 -2.81 -14.39 -4.16
C GLY A 19 -3.69 -13.37 -3.43
N GLN A 20 -5.03 -13.47 -3.48
CA GLN A 20 -5.91 -12.63 -2.65
C GLN A 20 -5.81 -12.96 -1.15
N GLU A 21 -5.84 -14.24 -0.76
CA GLU A 21 -5.82 -14.65 0.66
C GLU A 21 -4.61 -14.13 1.44
N PRO A 22 -3.36 -14.23 0.94
CA PRO A 22 -2.20 -13.73 1.68
C PRO A 22 -2.27 -12.22 1.90
N VAL A 23 -2.81 -11.47 0.94
CA VAL A 23 -2.96 -10.02 1.03
C VAL A 23 -4.04 -9.65 2.05
N VAL A 24 -5.20 -10.33 1.97
CA VAL A 24 -6.30 -10.14 2.92
C VAL A 24 -5.84 -10.46 4.34
N ARG A 25 -5.13 -11.58 4.52
CA ARG A 25 -4.54 -11.97 5.80
C ARG A 25 -3.62 -10.90 6.37
N ARG A 26 -2.65 -10.41 5.60
CA ARG A 26 -1.74 -9.34 6.06
C ARG A 26 -2.48 -8.09 6.53
N ILE A 27 -3.49 -7.63 5.77
CA ILE A 27 -4.28 -6.46 6.14
C ILE A 27 -5.05 -6.72 7.44
N CYS A 28 -5.70 -7.87 7.56
CA CYS A 28 -6.50 -8.21 8.72
C CYS A 28 -5.63 -8.40 9.98
N GLU A 29 -4.50 -9.10 9.87
CA GLU A 29 -3.52 -9.26 10.95
C GLU A 29 -2.98 -7.91 11.43
N ARG A 30 -2.66 -6.99 10.50
CA ARG A 30 -2.22 -5.63 10.85
C ARG A 30 -3.29 -4.87 11.62
N VAL A 31 -4.56 -5.02 11.25
CA VAL A 31 -5.69 -4.38 11.95
C VAL A 31 -5.92 -5.00 13.33
N ALA A 32 -5.83 -6.32 13.44
CA ALA A 32 -5.94 -7.04 14.71
C ALA A 32 -4.79 -6.69 15.67
N GLY A 33 -3.62 -6.36 15.12
CA GLY A 33 -2.43 -6.03 15.88
C GLY A 33 -1.77 -7.29 16.48
N PRO A 34 -0.64 -7.13 17.17
CA PRO A 34 0.21 -8.25 17.57
C PRO A 34 -0.51 -9.29 18.44
N LEU A 35 -1.39 -8.83 19.33
CA LEU A 35 -2.05 -9.68 20.32
C LEU A 35 -3.18 -10.55 19.74
N ALA A 36 -3.81 -10.13 18.64
CA ALA A 36 -4.95 -10.82 18.03
C ALA A 36 -4.67 -11.31 16.59
N SER A 37 -3.48 -11.05 16.05
CA SER A 37 -3.09 -11.49 14.70
C SER A 37 -3.21 -13.00 14.50
N ARG A 38 -2.84 -13.79 15.51
CA ARG A 38 -2.92 -15.27 15.46
C ARG A 38 -4.35 -15.81 15.44
N ASP A 39 -5.33 -15.00 15.80
CA ASP A 39 -6.74 -15.40 15.83
C ASP A 39 -7.42 -15.15 14.48
N VAL A 40 -6.75 -14.51 13.52
CA VAL A 40 -7.31 -14.16 12.21
C VAL A 40 -7.21 -15.35 11.26
N GLN A 41 -8.35 -15.89 10.89
CA GLN A 41 -8.47 -16.94 9.88
C GLN A 41 -9.00 -16.35 8.57
N VAL A 42 -8.46 -16.83 7.45
CA VAL A 42 -8.78 -16.36 6.09
C VAL A 42 -8.79 -17.55 5.15
N GLU A 43 -9.92 -17.77 4.47
CA GLU A 43 -10.13 -18.88 3.54
C GLU A 43 -10.87 -18.41 2.29
N ALA A 44 -10.46 -18.91 1.12
CA ALA A 44 -11.20 -18.68 -0.12
C ALA A 44 -12.52 -19.45 -0.15
N LEU A 45 -13.55 -18.81 -0.69
CA LEU A 45 -14.85 -19.46 -0.87
C LEU A 45 -14.91 -20.24 -2.19
N PRO A 46 -15.62 -21.38 -2.26
CA PRO A 46 -15.70 -22.22 -3.46
C PRO A 46 -16.23 -21.50 -4.72
N LEU A 47 -17.09 -20.49 -4.52
CA LEU A 47 -17.73 -19.72 -5.61
C LEU A 47 -17.09 -18.34 -5.80
N GLY A 48 -15.88 -18.14 -5.27
CA GLY A 48 -15.17 -16.87 -5.30
C GLY A 48 -15.41 -16.02 -4.06
N GLY A 49 -14.46 -15.11 -3.80
CA GLY A 49 -14.41 -14.31 -2.58
C GLY A 49 -13.62 -14.99 -1.46
N VAL A 50 -13.60 -14.32 -0.30
CA VAL A 50 -12.83 -14.74 0.86
C VAL A 50 -13.68 -14.57 2.13
N GLU A 51 -13.69 -15.59 2.97
CA GLU A 51 -14.27 -15.53 4.31
C GLU A 51 -13.17 -15.28 5.34
N ILE A 52 -13.47 -14.40 6.29
CA ILE A 52 -12.58 -14.03 7.39
C ILE A 52 -13.31 -14.27 8.70
N TRP A 53 -12.70 -14.98 9.63
CA TRP A 53 -13.24 -15.17 10.98
C TRP A 53 -12.18 -15.07 12.05
N LEU A 54 -12.65 -14.93 13.29
CA LEU A 54 -11.81 -14.82 14.49
C LEU A 54 -12.07 -15.97 15.44
N ASP A 55 -11.02 -16.71 15.77
CA ASP A 55 -11.10 -17.81 16.74
C ASP A 55 -11.57 -17.30 18.11
N SER A 56 -11.08 -16.12 18.52
CA SER A 56 -11.47 -15.48 19.76
C SER A 56 -12.76 -14.65 19.61
N PRO A 57 -13.75 -14.79 20.51
CA PRO A 57 -14.96 -13.97 20.52
C PRO A 57 -14.72 -12.53 21.01
N ARG A 58 -13.56 -12.25 21.61
CA ARG A 58 -13.29 -10.95 22.20
C ARG A 58 -13.13 -9.90 21.11
N GLN A 59 -13.90 -8.80 21.24
CA GLN A 59 -13.80 -7.63 20.36
C GLN A 59 -14.10 -7.89 18.87
N ARG A 60 -14.74 -9.02 18.51
CA ARG A 60 -15.08 -9.38 17.12
C ARG A 60 -15.70 -8.24 16.33
N TRP A 61 -16.72 -7.60 16.91
CA TRP A 61 -17.40 -6.46 16.27
C TRP A 61 -16.43 -5.35 15.88
N ARG A 62 -15.61 -4.88 16.83
CA ARG A 62 -14.64 -3.80 16.60
C ARG A 62 -13.61 -4.20 15.55
N LEU A 63 -13.12 -5.44 15.61
CA LEU A 63 -12.13 -5.97 14.69
C LEU A 63 -12.68 -6.13 13.28
N TYR A 64 -13.85 -6.75 13.10
CA TYR A 64 -14.49 -6.89 11.80
C TYR A 64 -14.80 -5.53 11.16
N HIS A 65 -15.27 -4.54 11.91
CA HIS A 65 -15.48 -3.20 11.37
C HIS A 65 -14.16 -2.52 10.97
N GLY A 66 -13.09 -2.72 11.74
CA GLY A 66 -11.75 -2.24 11.39
C GLY A 66 -11.21 -2.89 10.11
N MET A 67 -11.33 -4.22 10.00
CA MET A 67 -10.89 -5.02 8.86
C MET A 67 -11.68 -4.65 7.61
N ALA A 68 -13.01 -4.63 7.71
CA ALA A 68 -13.90 -4.21 6.63
C ALA A 68 -13.54 -2.81 6.12
N ARG A 69 -13.24 -1.88 7.03
CA ARG A 69 -12.81 -0.53 6.65
C ARG A 69 -11.51 -0.55 5.86
N GLU A 70 -10.47 -1.25 6.31
CA GLU A 70 -9.18 -1.28 5.60
C GLU A 70 -9.26 -2.04 4.26
N LEU A 71 -10.05 -3.13 4.18
CA LEU A 71 -10.30 -3.84 2.92
C LEU A 71 -11.09 -2.98 1.92
N ARG A 72 -12.09 -2.21 2.38
CA ARG A 72 -12.78 -1.22 1.55
C ARG A 72 -11.86 -0.10 1.08
N LEU A 73 -10.90 0.33 1.92
CA LEU A 73 -9.88 1.29 1.51
C LEU A 73 -8.92 0.73 0.44
N ALA A 74 -8.72 -0.58 0.39
CA ALA A 74 -7.98 -1.27 -0.67
C ALA A 74 -8.79 -1.44 -1.97
N GLY A 75 -10.11 -1.24 -1.93
CA GLY A 75 -10.98 -1.29 -3.11
C GLY A 75 -11.96 -2.47 -3.13
N TRP A 76 -11.96 -3.32 -2.11
CA TRP A 76 -12.86 -4.47 -2.05
C TRP A 76 -14.24 -4.15 -1.48
N HIS A 77 -15.22 -4.91 -1.95
CA HIS A 77 -16.51 -5.01 -1.31
C HIS A 77 -16.43 -5.97 -0.12
N THR A 78 -17.01 -5.57 1.01
CA THR A 78 -17.08 -6.44 2.19
C THR A 78 -18.45 -6.38 2.87
N GLU A 79 -18.92 -7.53 3.32
CA GLU A 79 -20.17 -7.70 4.06
C GLU A 79 -19.87 -8.25 5.47
N PRO A 80 -20.01 -7.43 6.53
CA PRO A 80 -19.85 -7.90 7.90
C PRO A 80 -21.08 -8.69 8.34
N GLY A 81 -20.87 -9.95 8.73
CA GLY A 81 -21.84 -10.78 9.43
C GLY A 81 -21.59 -10.80 10.95
N PRO A 82 -22.42 -11.53 11.72
CA PRO A 82 -22.28 -11.63 13.18
C PRO A 82 -20.97 -12.32 13.61
N ASP A 83 -20.58 -13.39 12.92
CA ASP A 83 -19.42 -14.21 13.28
C ASP A 83 -18.30 -14.21 12.23
N ARG A 84 -18.52 -13.55 11.09
CA ARG A 84 -17.63 -13.59 9.93
C ARG A 84 -17.68 -12.30 9.14
N LEU A 85 -16.61 -12.03 8.40
CA LEU A 85 -16.53 -10.95 7.42
C LEU A 85 -16.34 -11.57 6.04
N LEU A 86 -17.24 -11.28 5.11
CA LEU A 86 -17.15 -11.73 3.74
C LEU A 86 -16.51 -10.65 2.86
N LEU A 87 -15.61 -11.05 1.98
CA LEU A 87 -15.05 -10.24 0.90
C LEU A 87 -15.55 -10.81 -0.43
N LEU A 88 -16.37 -10.04 -1.13
CA LEU A 88 -17.10 -10.52 -2.33
C LEU A 88 -16.42 -10.13 -3.65
N GLY A 89 -15.27 -9.47 -3.59
CA GLY A 89 -14.50 -9.03 -4.76
C GLY A 89 -14.38 -7.52 -4.86
N TRP A 90 -14.08 -7.01 -6.07
CA TRP A 90 -13.85 -5.59 -6.30
C TRP A 90 -15.13 -4.77 -6.23
N SER A 91 -15.05 -3.55 -5.68
CA SER A 91 -16.15 -2.58 -5.71
C SER A 91 -15.75 -1.33 -6.47
N ALA A 92 -16.53 -0.97 -7.49
CA ALA A 92 -16.34 0.28 -8.22
C ALA A 92 -16.40 1.51 -7.31
N VAL A 93 -17.28 1.49 -6.29
CA VAL A 93 -17.41 2.57 -5.30
C VAL A 93 -16.16 2.67 -4.43
N CYS A 94 -15.67 1.54 -3.90
CA CYS A 94 -14.47 1.51 -3.07
C CYS A 94 -13.21 1.87 -3.87
N LEU A 95 -13.07 1.39 -5.11
CA LEU A 95 -11.99 1.76 -6.02
C LEU A 95 -12.03 3.25 -6.36
N GLY A 96 -13.20 3.81 -6.64
CA GLY A 96 -13.38 5.24 -6.86
C GLY A 96 -12.99 6.07 -5.64
N HIS A 97 -13.34 5.63 -4.43
CA HIS A 97 -12.93 6.26 -3.19
C HIS A 97 -11.40 6.20 -2.99
N ARG A 98 -10.79 5.04 -3.24
CA ARG A 98 -9.33 4.86 -3.17
C ARG A 98 -8.60 5.78 -4.14
N ALA A 99 -9.06 5.86 -5.38
CA ALA A 99 -8.48 6.77 -6.37
C ALA A 99 -8.49 8.23 -5.89
N ARG A 100 -9.62 8.71 -5.35
CA ARG A 100 -9.72 10.06 -4.76
C ARG A 100 -8.76 10.26 -3.58
N MET A 101 -8.62 9.26 -2.72
CA MET A 101 -7.68 9.35 -1.59
C MET A 101 -6.22 9.42 -2.02
N LEU A 102 -5.83 8.61 -3.02
CA LEU A 102 -4.47 8.62 -3.55
C LEU A 102 -4.17 9.97 -4.23
N ASP A 103 -5.11 10.48 -5.02
CA ASP A 103 -4.99 11.77 -5.68
C ASP A 103 -4.90 12.94 -4.67
N ALA A 104 -5.75 12.93 -3.64
CA ALA A 104 -5.68 13.89 -2.54
C ALA A 104 -4.36 13.80 -1.76
N ALA A 105 -3.79 12.61 -1.62
CA ALA A 105 -2.48 12.44 -1.00
C ALA A 105 -1.36 13.05 -1.85
N LEU A 106 -1.40 12.83 -3.18
CA LEU A 106 -0.44 13.38 -4.14
C LEU A 106 -0.50 14.90 -4.23
N SER A 107 -1.71 15.47 -4.23
CA SER A 107 -1.93 16.92 -4.34
C SER A 107 -1.78 17.65 -2.99
N GLY A 108 -1.84 16.92 -1.88
CA GLY A 108 -1.71 17.47 -0.53
C GLY A 108 -0.39 17.07 0.13
N ARG A 109 -0.47 16.13 1.08
CA ARG A 109 0.66 15.79 1.96
C ARG A 109 1.94 15.38 1.22
N LEU A 110 1.82 14.67 0.10
CA LEU A 110 2.97 14.17 -0.66
C LEU A 110 3.54 15.19 -1.67
N ALA A 111 2.95 16.39 -1.75
CA ALA A 111 3.55 17.53 -2.45
C ALA A 111 4.43 18.37 -1.51
N ASP A 112 4.27 18.22 -0.19
CA ASP A 112 4.89 19.06 0.83
C ASP A 112 6.20 18.47 1.36
N PHE A 113 7.28 18.69 0.60
CA PHE A 113 8.62 18.24 0.97
C PHE A 113 9.23 19.03 2.13
N ASP A 114 8.88 20.30 2.28
CA ASP A 114 9.39 21.16 3.35
C ASP A 114 8.94 20.64 4.71
N ARG A 115 7.67 20.24 4.85
CA ARG A 115 7.17 19.58 6.04
C ARG A 115 7.94 18.31 6.39
N THR A 116 8.38 17.56 5.39
CA THR A 116 9.18 16.33 5.61
C THR A 116 10.57 16.67 6.10
N ALA A 117 11.24 17.64 5.48
CA ALA A 117 12.55 18.09 5.92
C ALA A 117 12.49 18.63 7.36
N PHE A 118 11.50 19.48 7.65
CA PHE A 118 11.27 20.02 8.99
C PHE A 118 11.02 18.92 10.02
N ALA A 119 10.14 17.98 9.73
CA ALA A 119 9.86 16.85 10.63
C ALA A 119 11.11 16.00 10.90
N ALA A 120 11.95 15.76 9.88
CA ALA A 120 13.20 15.03 10.03
C ALA A 120 14.20 15.79 10.93
N VAL A 121 14.37 17.11 10.75
CA VAL A 121 15.22 17.95 11.61
C VAL A 121 14.71 17.92 13.06
N MET A 122 13.42 18.20 13.26
CA MET A 122 12.84 18.24 14.62
C MET A 122 12.95 16.89 15.33
N THR A 123 12.76 15.79 14.59
CA THR A 123 12.91 14.44 15.13
C THR A 123 14.37 14.16 15.52
N ALA A 124 15.32 14.49 14.64
CA ALA A 124 16.74 14.28 14.90
C ALA A 124 17.23 15.12 16.10
N THR A 125 16.87 16.40 16.15
CA THR A 125 17.24 17.30 17.25
C THR A 125 16.69 16.82 18.58
N ARG A 126 15.41 16.41 18.63
CA ARG A 126 14.81 15.86 19.85
C ARG A 126 15.52 14.60 20.31
N LEU A 127 15.75 13.63 19.41
CA LEU A 127 16.45 12.39 19.74
C LEU A 127 17.85 12.66 20.31
N ARG A 128 18.59 13.62 19.72
CA ARG A 128 19.91 14.02 20.25
C ARG A 128 19.81 14.64 21.64
N HIS A 129 18.80 15.46 21.89
CA HIS A 129 18.57 16.05 23.21
C HIS A 129 18.22 14.99 24.27
N GLU A 130 17.50 13.94 23.86
CA GLU A 130 17.18 12.76 24.68
C GLU A 130 18.37 11.80 24.86
N GLY A 131 19.56 12.13 24.33
CA GLY A 131 20.76 11.29 24.46
C GLY A 131 20.78 10.06 23.55
N PHE A 132 19.96 10.02 22.49
CA PHE A 132 19.90 8.90 21.56
C PHE A 132 21.25 8.70 20.83
N PRO A 133 21.73 7.45 20.66
CA PRO A 133 23.02 7.17 20.03
C PRO A 133 23.11 7.68 18.58
N THR A 134 24.20 8.37 18.24
CA THR A 134 24.44 8.89 16.88
C THR A 134 24.44 7.78 15.83
N ALA A 135 24.95 6.58 16.16
CA ALA A 135 25.01 5.44 15.25
C ALA A 135 23.64 4.99 14.73
N GLY A 136 22.57 5.12 15.53
CA GLY A 136 21.20 4.74 15.14
C GLY A 136 20.34 5.91 14.70
N LEU A 137 20.82 7.16 14.84
CA LEU A 137 19.99 8.35 14.66
C LEU A 137 19.40 8.45 13.25
N HIS A 138 20.17 8.08 12.23
CA HIS A 138 19.71 8.06 10.84
C HIS A 138 18.50 7.15 10.65
N ASP A 139 18.61 5.89 11.08
CA ASP A 139 17.58 4.88 10.83
C ASP A 139 16.31 5.17 11.61
N GLU A 140 16.44 5.66 12.85
CA GLU A 140 15.31 6.06 13.68
C GLU A 140 14.54 7.24 13.07
N VAL A 141 15.25 8.27 12.57
CA VAL A 141 14.59 9.42 11.91
C VAL A 141 13.87 8.97 10.64
N VAL A 142 14.52 8.16 9.80
CA VAL A 142 13.91 7.63 8.58
C VAL A 142 12.69 6.75 8.90
N SER A 143 12.76 5.92 9.95
CA SER A 143 11.64 5.10 10.40
C SER A 143 10.45 5.96 10.83
N ARG A 144 10.68 6.98 11.68
CA ARG A 144 9.61 7.89 12.12
C ARG A 144 8.99 8.68 10.96
N CYS A 145 9.79 9.09 9.98
CA CYS A 145 9.28 9.71 8.76
C CYS A 145 8.44 8.73 7.92
N ARG A 146 8.87 7.47 7.80
CA ARG A 146 8.10 6.42 7.12
C ARG A 146 6.74 6.19 7.77
N ASP A 147 6.71 6.11 9.10
CA ASP A 147 5.48 5.94 9.86
C ASP A 147 4.53 7.14 9.70
N ALA A 148 5.07 8.35 9.69
CA ALA A 148 4.30 9.59 9.48
C ALA A 148 3.65 9.65 8.08
N LEU A 149 4.30 9.09 7.05
CA LEU A 149 3.75 9.04 5.70
C LEU A 149 2.54 8.08 5.58
N ARG A 150 2.50 7.01 6.39
CA ARG A 150 1.47 5.94 6.45
C ARG A 150 1.27 5.11 5.17
N TRP A 151 1.45 5.69 4.00
CA TRP A 151 1.29 5.05 2.70
C TRP A 151 2.25 3.89 2.44
N PRO A 152 3.55 3.94 2.81
CA PRO A 152 4.47 2.84 2.54
C PRO A 152 3.96 1.49 3.07
N ALA A 153 3.57 1.42 4.34
CA ALA A 153 3.03 0.20 4.93
C ALA A 153 1.73 -0.26 4.24
N ARG A 154 0.82 0.68 3.95
CA ARG A 154 -0.46 0.38 3.28
C ARG A 154 -0.31 -0.11 1.84
N LEU A 155 0.75 0.30 1.14
CA LEU A 155 1.04 -0.19 -0.20
C LEU A 155 1.75 -1.55 -0.15
N ALA A 156 2.69 -1.73 0.79
CA ALA A 156 3.37 -3.01 1.02
C ALA A 156 2.39 -4.14 1.36
N ASP A 157 1.30 -3.86 2.08
CA ASP A 157 0.24 -4.83 2.33
C ASP A 157 -0.29 -5.47 1.03
N LEU A 158 -0.34 -4.69 -0.06
CA LEU A 158 -0.90 -5.07 -1.36
C LEU A 158 0.13 -5.69 -2.31
N ASP A 159 1.36 -5.92 -1.88
CA ASP A 159 2.40 -6.53 -2.71
C ASP A 159 2.03 -7.97 -3.11
N GLY A 160 2.27 -8.30 -4.38
CA GLY A 160 1.88 -9.60 -4.96
C GLY A 160 0.39 -9.76 -5.24
N LEU A 161 -0.45 -8.74 -5.00
CA LEU A 161 -1.88 -8.81 -5.33
C LEU A 161 -2.10 -8.69 -6.83
N GLU A 162 -2.67 -9.73 -7.44
CA GLU A 162 -3.19 -9.65 -8.79
C GLU A 162 -4.55 -8.94 -8.84
N ARG A 163 -4.63 -7.88 -9.65
CA ARG A 163 -5.84 -7.07 -9.81
C ARG A 163 -6.44 -7.24 -11.19
N ARG A 164 -7.34 -8.21 -11.32
CA ARG A 164 -8.07 -8.50 -12.56
C ARG A 164 -9.57 -8.43 -12.33
N SER A 165 -10.30 -8.14 -13.40
CA SER A 165 -11.75 -8.23 -13.46
C SER A 165 -12.18 -8.37 -14.92
N SER A 166 -13.13 -9.24 -15.19
CA SER A 166 -13.83 -9.35 -16.47
C SER A 166 -14.75 -8.16 -16.77
N LEU A 167 -15.12 -7.38 -15.76
CA LEU A 167 -16.02 -6.23 -15.90
C LEU A 167 -15.24 -4.97 -16.28
N GLU A 168 -15.51 -4.45 -17.49
CA GLU A 168 -14.80 -3.29 -18.05
C GLU A 168 -14.73 -2.07 -17.10
N PRO A 169 -15.82 -1.65 -16.45
CA PRO A 169 -15.77 -0.49 -15.54
C PRO A 169 -14.84 -0.71 -14.34
N ILE A 170 -14.77 -1.94 -13.83
CA ILE A 170 -13.89 -2.30 -12.71
C ILE A 170 -12.44 -2.37 -13.21
N ARG A 171 -12.20 -2.99 -14.37
CA ARG A 171 -10.87 -3.11 -14.98
C ARG A 171 -10.21 -1.75 -15.18
N LEU A 172 -10.94 -0.76 -15.73
CA LEU A 172 -10.45 0.60 -15.92
C LEU A 172 -10.12 1.28 -14.57
N ARG A 173 -10.95 1.07 -13.54
CA ARG A 173 -10.70 1.61 -12.20
C ARG A 173 -9.50 0.97 -11.51
N LEU A 174 -9.29 -0.34 -11.66
CA LEU A 174 -8.12 -1.03 -11.15
C LEU A 174 -6.83 -0.49 -11.78
N ALA A 175 -6.83 -0.28 -13.11
CA ALA A 175 -5.70 0.33 -13.81
C ALA A 175 -5.42 1.76 -13.32
N GLN A 176 -6.45 2.58 -13.14
CA GLN A 176 -6.33 3.93 -12.60
C GLN A 176 -5.70 3.91 -11.19
N VAL A 177 -6.21 3.04 -10.30
CA VAL A 177 -5.69 2.89 -8.94
C VAL A 177 -4.23 2.45 -8.95
N ALA A 178 -3.86 1.45 -9.77
CA ALA A 178 -2.47 1.00 -9.87
C ALA A 178 -1.51 2.12 -10.33
N GLY A 179 -1.93 2.94 -11.29
CA GLY A 179 -1.17 4.11 -11.72
C GLY A 179 -0.99 5.17 -10.62
N LEU A 180 -2.03 5.43 -9.83
CA LEU A 180 -1.96 6.35 -8.70
C LEU A 180 -1.11 5.80 -7.54
N GLU A 181 -1.23 4.51 -7.22
CA GLU A 181 -0.39 3.84 -6.22
C GLU A 181 1.09 3.92 -6.58
N SER A 182 1.43 3.69 -7.85
CA SER A 182 2.80 3.80 -8.33
C SER A 182 3.36 5.22 -8.14
N LYS A 183 2.54 6.24 -8.44
CA LYS A 183 2.90 7.64 -8.19
C LYS A 183 3.09 7.93 -6.70
N VAL A 184 2.17 7.45 -5.85
CA VAL A 184 2.27 7.61 -4.38
C VAL A 184 3.52 6.93 -3.86
N ASN A 185 3.81 5.70 -4.28
CA ASN A 185 4.99 4.95 -3.86
C ASN A 185 6.28 5.71 -4.22
N ARG A 186 6.37 6.19 -5.47
CA ARG A 186 7.49 7.02 -5.92
C ARG A 186 7.64 8.29 -5.07
N ARG A 187 6.55 9.03 -4.81
CA ARG A 187 6.60 10.22 -3.97
C ARG A 187 7.06 9.88 -2.54
N CYS A 188 6.53 8.82 -1.95
CA CYS A 188 6.99 8.36 -0.63
C CYS A 188 8.49 8.04 -0.63
N ALA A 189 9.02 7.38 -1.66
CA ALA A 189 10.46 7.13 -1.79
C ALA A 189 11.27 8.43 -1.86
N GLU A 190 10.80 9.44 -2.60
CA GLU A 190 11.43 10.76 -2.68
C GLU A 190 11.46 11.47 -1.30
N HIS A 191 10.37 11.41 -0.54
CA HIS A 191 10.30 11.92 0.84
C HIS A 191 11.27 11.21 1.78
N LEU A 192 11.35 9.87 1.72
CA LEU A 192 12.27 9.10 2.56
C LEU A 192 13.74 9.36 2.18
N ALA A 193 14.03 9.54 0.89
CA ALA A 193 15.36 9.94 0.45
C ALA A 193 15.75 11.34 0.95
N LEU A 194 14.79 12.28 1.00
CA LEU A 194 15.00 13.60 1.62
C LEU A 194 15.26 13.49 3.12
N ALA A 195 14.42 12.76 3.85
CA ALA A 195 14.60 12.53 5.29
C ALA A 195 15.96 11.89 5.60
N SER A 196 16.37 10.88 4.81
CA SER A 196 17.69 10.24 4.93
C SER A 196 18.85 11.23 4.73
N ARG A 197 18.76 12.15 3.75
CA ARG A 197 19.80 13.17 3.56
C ARG A 197 19.87 14.12 4.76
N VAL A 198 18.73 14.60 5.24
CA VAL A 198 18.66 15.47 6.42
C VAL A 198 19.24 14.77 7.65
N ALA A 199 18.84 13.53 7.91
CA ALA A 199 19.29 12.77 9.06
C ALA A 199 20.81 12.50 9.03
N ARG A 200 21.40 12.24 7.84
CA ARG A 200 22.86 12.11 7.69
C ARG A 200 23.59 13.40 8.04
N THR A 201 23.13 14.54 7.53
CA THR A 201 23.71 15.84 7.88
C THR A 201 23.63 16.11 9.39
N MET A 202 22.50 15.77 10.02
CA MET A 202 22.30 15.95 11.46
C MET A 202 23.14 15.01 12.34
N SER A 203 23.56 13.87 11.79
CA SER A 203 24.40 12.87 12.48
C SER A 203 25.90 13.18 12.35
N GLY A 204 26.29 14.27 11.66
CA GLY A 204 27.68 14.60 11.40
C GLY A 204 28.34 13.76 10.29
N GLY A 205 27.54 12.98 9.54
CA GLY A 205 28.05 12.20 8.42
C GLY A 205 28.39 13.09 7.22
N ALA A 206 29.55 12.87 6.61
CA ALA A 206 29.93 13.55 5.37
C ALA A 206 28.84 13.33 4.31
N THR A 207 28.32 14.42 3.74
CA THR A 207 27.48 14.34 2.54
C THR A 207 28.30 13.69 1.43
N PRO A 208 27.83 12.60 0.79
CA PRO A 208 28.53 12.10 -0.38
C PRO A 208 28.59 13.22 -1.40
N ALA A 209 29.78 13.53 -1.88
CA ALA A 209 30.00 14.55 -2.89
C ALA A 209 29.02 14.28 -4.03
N ARG A 210 28.15 15.27 -4.33
CA ARG A 210 27.30 15.21 -5.52
C ARG A 210 28.21 15.01 -6.71
N SER A 211 28.22 13.80 -7.27
CA SER A 211 28.79 13.58 -8.60
C SER A 211 27.96 14.43 -9.54
N ARG A 212 28.48 15.60 -9.92
CA ARG A 212 27.96 16.39 -11.03
C ARG A 212 28.23 15.57 -12.28
N ALA A 213 27.30 14.68 -12.62
CA ALA A 213 27.26 14.11 -13.95
C ALA A 213 26.96 15.26 -14.92
N SER A 214 27.99 15.76 -15.61
CA SER A 214 27.80 16.53 -16.82
C SER A 214 27.32 15.56 -17.90
N GLY A 215 26.05 15.66 -18.28
CA GLY A 215 25.47 14.88 -19.38
C GLY A 215 24.60 15.77 -20.25
N PRO A 216 24.59 15.58 -21.59
CA PRO A 216 24.19 16.60 -22.55
C PRO A 216 22.66 16.69 -22.70
N ARG A 217 22.20 17.92 -23.02
CA ARG A 217 20.84 18.19 -23.51
C ARG A 217 20.59 17.38 -24.79
N ALA A 218 19.55 16.54 -24.79
CA ALA A 218 18.96 15.96 -26.00
C ALA A 218 17.43 16.10 -25.90
N GLY A 219 16.84 16.69 -26.93
CA GLY A 219 15.41 16.93 -27.04
C GLY A 219 14.63 15.76 -27.64
N LEU A 220 13.30 15.89 -27.49
CA LEU A 220 12.22 15.39 -28.33
C LEU A 220 12.12 13.87 -28.58
N THR A 221 11.09 13.23 -28.01
CA THR A 221 9.85 12.79 -28.70
C THR A 221 9.18 11.66 -27.92
N GLU A 222 7.84 11.70 -27.93
CA GLU A 222 6.95 10.73 -27.32
C GLU A 222 7.07 9.33 -27.92
N ARG A 223 7.03 8.31 -27.06
CA ARG A 223 6.41 7.01 -27.38
C ARG A 223 5.68 6.48 -26.15
N MET A 224 4.36 6.43 -26.24
CA MET A 224 3.53 5.62 -25.34
C MET A 224 3.95 4.16 -25.46
N VAL A 225 4.24 3.53 -24.33
CA VAL A 225 4.37 2.08 -24.22
C VAL A 225 3.39 1.65 -23.14
N CYS A 226 2.43 0.80 -23.52
CA CYS A 226 1.60 0.07 -22.56
C CYS A 226 2.50 -0.89 -21.80
N VAL A 227 2.71 -0.63 -20.50
CA VAL A 227 3.43 -1.55 -19.62
C VAL A 227 2.46 -2.06 -18.57
N SER A 228 2.17 -3.36 -18.64
CA SER A 228 1.63 -4.12 -17.53
C SER A 228 2.67 -4.09 -16.40
N VAL A 229 2.36 -3.44 -15.28
CA VAL A 229 3.26 -3.35 -14.12
C VAL A 229 2.86 -4.41 -13.10
N PRO A 230 3.58 -5.54 -12.98
CA PRO A 230 3.46 -6.38 -11.81
C PRO A 230 4.11 -5.67 -10.61
N ASN A 231 3.37 -5.60 -9.49
CA ASN A 231 3.85 -5.00 -8.25
C ASN A 231 4.75 -6.01 -7.50
N VAL A 232 5.98 -6.20 -7.99
CA VAL A 232 6.99 -7.05 -7.35
C VAL A 232 8.15 -6.16 -6.94
N ALA A 233 8.45 -6.12 -5.64
CA ALA A 233 9.70 -5.58 -5.15
C ALA A 233 10.83 -6.42 -5.75
N ALA A 234 11.70 -5.80 -6.54
CA ALA A 234 12.84 -6.48 -7.14
C ALA A 234 13.78 -6.99 -6.04
N LEU A 235 13.65 -8.27 -5.69
CA LEU A 235 14.66 -9.00 -4.94
C LEU A 235 15.81 -9.28 -5.91
N GLY A 236 16.98 -8.72 -5.60
CA GLY A 236 18.21 -9.01 -6.31
C GLY A 236 18.55 -10.49 -6.20
N VAL A 237 18.60 -11.17 -7.34
CA VAL A 237 19.24 -12.48 -7.49
C VAL A 237 20.60 -12.21 -8.13
N LEU A 238 21.64 -12.28 -7.32
CA LEU A 238 23.00 -12.62 -7.76
C LEU A 238 23.21 -14.08 -7.36
N ASP A 239 23.14 -15.00 -8.32
CA ASP A 239 24.32 -15.76 -8.76
C ASP A 239 23.92 -16.83 -9.80
N PRO A 240 24.62 -16.90 -10.95
CA PRO A 240 24.80 -18.15 -11.65
C PRO A 240 26.28 -18.38 -11.92
N GLY A 241 26.91 -19.30 -11.17
CA GLY A 241 28.23 -19.76 -11.59
C GLY A 241 29.02 -20.56 -10.58
N THR A 242 28.78 -21.87 -10.51
CA THR A 242 29.88 -22.85 -10.47
C THR A 242 29.39 -24.17 -11.01
N ALA A 243 29.60 -24.35 -12.31
CA ALA A 243 29.82 -25.66 -12.90
C ALA A 243 31.33 -25.94 -12.85
N ARG A 244 31.73 -27.00 -12.14
CA ARG A 244 32.80 -27.94 -12.50
C ARG A 244 32.52 -29.27 -11.85
#